data_AF-A0A5K0XD85-F1
#
_entry.id   AF-A0A5K0XD85-F1
#
_cell.length_a   1.000
_cell.length_b   1.000
_cell.length_c   1.000
_cell.angle_alpha   90.00
_cell.angle_beta   90.00
_cell.angle_gamma   90.00
#
_symmetry.space_group_name_H-M   'P 1'
#
loop_
_entity.id
_entity.type
_entity.pdbx_description
1 polymer ?
#
loop_
_entity_poly.entity_id
_entity_poly.type
_entity_poly.pdbx_seq_one_letter_code
_entity_poly.pdbx_strand_id
1 'polypeptide(L)' 'VLLRGPKNAREAHKHFGRAPGVPHSHTKPYVRSKGRKFEKARGRRNSRGFKV' A
#
# COMPACT_ATOMS: atom_id res chain seq x y z
N VAL A 1 0.40 3.83 36.88
CA VAL A 1 -0.31 3.11 35.79
C VAL A 1 0.65 2.95 34.61
N LEU A 2 0.81 1.74 34.06
CA LEU A 2 1.69 1.51 32.90
C LEU A 2 0.96 1.82 31.59
N LEU A 3 1.56 2.65 30.75
CA LEU A 3 1.06 2.97 29.41
C LEU A 3 2.11 2.63 28.35
N ARG A 4 1.66 2.29 27.14
CA ARG A 4 2.53 2.02 26.00
C ARG A 4 2.02 2.74 24.76
N GLY A 5 2.95 3.29 23.98
CA GLY A 5 2.65 3.86 22.67
C GLY A 5 2.21 2.81 21.63
N PRO A 6 1.61 3.27 20.52
CA PRO A 6 1.08 2.40 19.47
C PRO A 6 2.19 1.65 18.73
N LYS A 7 2.19 0.31 18.81
CA LYS A 7 3.21 -0.57 18.23
C LYS A 7 3.23 -0.55 16.69
N ASN A 8 2.06 -0.45 16.08
CA ASN A 8 1.87 -0.66 14.64
C ASN A 8 1.83 0.64 13.82
N ALA A 9 2.06 1.80 14.44
CA ALA A 9 2.03 3.09 13.74
C ALA A 9 3.29 3.34 12.87
N ARG A 10 4.29 2.44 12.90
CA ARG A 10 5.55 2.60 12.15
C ARG A 10 5.32 2.42 10.65
N GLU A 11 6.10 3.11 9.84
CA GLU A 11 6.00 3.04 8.38
C GLU A 11 6.22 1.62 7.84
N ALA A 12 7.13 0.85 8.45
CA ALA A 12 7.38 -0.54 8.09
C ALA A 12 6.09 -1.40 8.13
N HIS A 13 5.22 -1.18 9.11
CA HIS A 13 3.98 -1.93 9.26
C HIS A 13 2.97 -1.65 8.13
N LYS A 14 3.06 -0.52 7.43
CA LYS A 14 2.20 -0.22 6.27
C LYS A 14 2.53 -1.08 5.04
N HIS A 15 3.74 -1.63 5.01
CA HIS A 15 4.22 -2.51 3.94
C HIS A 15 3.96 -4.00 4.23
N PHE A 16 3.46 -4.33 5.43
CA PHE A 16 3.12 -5.69 5.81
C PHE A 16 1.67 -6.05 5.43
N GLY A 17 1.34 -7.34 5.53
CA GLY A 17 0.02 -7.87 5.21
C GLY A 17 -0.08 -8.46 3.80
N ARG A 18 -1.29 -8.50 3.26
CA ARG A 18 -1.58 -9.09 1.94
C ARG A 18 -0.83 -8.32 0.86
N ALA A 19 -0.36 -9.03 -0.16
CA ALA A 19 0.44 -8.43 -1.23
C ALA A 19 -0.30 -7.25 -1.91
N PRO A 20 0.40 -6.15 -2.26
CA PRO A 20 -0.19 -5.08 -3.05
C PRO A 20 -0.66 -5.59 -4.40
N GLY A 21 -1.93 -5.35 -4.75
CA GLY A 21 -2.51 -5.86 -6.00
C GLY A 21 -3.31 -7.15 -5.84
N VAL A 22 -3.63 -7.53 -4.61
CA VAL A 22 -4.73 -8.47 -4.29
C VAL A 22 -6.01 -7.68 -3.96
N PRO A 23 -7.21 -8.13 -4.34
CA PRO A 23 -8.45 -7.41 -4.04
C PRO A 23 -8.60 -7.12 -2.55
N HIS A 24 -9.04 -5.89 -2.24
CA HIS A 24 -9.20 -5.38 -0.87
C HIS A 24 -7.88 -5.36 -0.05
N SER A 25 -6.73 -5.27 -0.71
CA SER A 25 -5.45 -4.99 -0.04
C SER A 25 -5.20 -3.48 0.06
N HIS A 26 -4.79 -3.03 1.25
CA HIS A 26 -4.40 -1.64 1.51
C HIS A 26 -2.89 -1.50 1.80
N THR A 27 -2.13 -2.58 1.59
CA THR A 27 -0.69 -2.61 1.81
C THR A 27 0.02 -1.67 0.85
N LYS A 28 0.88 -0.82 1.40
CA LYS A 28 1.63 0.17 0.63
C LYS A 28 2.70 -0.54 -0.21
N PRO A 29 2.74 -0.34 -1.54
CA PRO A 29 3.81 -0.91 -2.37
C PRO A 29 5.16 -0.22 -2.11
N TYR A 30 6.24 -0.96 -2.32
CA TYR A 30 7.60 -0.41 -2.33
C TYR A 30 7.88 0.23 -3.68
N VAL A 31 7.88 1.56 -3.71
CA VAL A 31 8.14 2.35 -4.92
C VAL A 31 9.33 3.28 -4.68
N ARG A 32 10.19 3.44 -5.70
CA ARG A 32 11.37 4.31 -5.64
C ARG A 32 11.01 5.78 -5.41
N SER A 33 9.92 6.25 -6.02
CA SER A 33 9.45 7.62 -5.89
C SER A 33 7.93 7.68 -6.03
N LYS A 34 7.32 8.77 -5.56
CA LYS A 34 5.88 9.01 -5.74
C LYS A 34 5.66 9.85 -6.99
N GLY A 35 4.66 9.50 -7.80
CA GLY A 35 4.25 10.30 -8.95
C GLY A 35 3.33 9.56 -9.92
N ARG A 36 2.85 10.25 -10.95
CA ARG A 36 1.97 9.66 -12.00
C ARG A 36 2.66 8.53 -12.77
N LYS A 37 3.99 8.60 -12.91
CA LYS A 37 4.82 7.64 -13.64
C LYS A 37 5.20 6.39 -12.83
N PHE A 38 4.96 6.38 -11.52
CA PHE A 38 5.39 5.29 -10.63
C PHE A 38 4.18 4.48 -10.16
N GLU A 39 4.00 3.28 -10.74
CA GLU A 39 3.02 2.26 -10.33
C GLU A 39 1.57 2.74 -10.09
N LYS A 40 1.07 3.68 -10.91
CA LYS A 40 -0.32 4.19 -10.86
C LYS A 40 -1.19 3.79 -12.06
N ALA A 41 -0.67 3.03 -13.02
CA ALA A 41 -1.34 2.78 -14.30
C ALA A 41 -2.20 1.49 -14.27
N ARG A 42 -1.80 0.45 -15.02
CA ARG A 42 -2.53 -0.81 -15.12
C ARG A 42 -2.68 -1.47 -13.74
N GLY A 43 -3.85 -2.03 -13.47
CA GLY A 43 -4.14 -2.71 -12.19
C GLY A 43 -4.53 -1.77 -11.03
N ARG A 44 -4.43 -0.45 -11.20
CA ARG A 44 -4.77 0.55 -10.16
C ARG A 44 -6.00 1.41 -10.48
N ARG A 45 -6.52 1.34 -11.71
CA ARG A 45 -7.66 2.14 -12.18
C ARG A 45 -8.45 1.42 -13.26
N ASN A 46 -9.76 1.70 -13.34
CA ASN A 46 -10.67 1.05 -14.27
C ASN A 46 -10.29 1.27 -15.74
N SER A 47 -9.74 2.44 -16.09
CA SER A 47 -9.43 2.79 -17.49
C SER A 47 -8.17 2.12 -18.07
N ARG A 48 -7.44 1.30 -17.30
CA ARG A 48 -6.21 0.64 -17.76
C ARG A 48 -6.23 -0.84 -17.36
N GLY A 49 -6.92 -1.65 -18.15
CA GLY A 49 -6.96 -3.12 -18.05
C GLY A 49 -7.91 -3.63 -16.97
N PHE A 50 -7.58 -3.41 -15.70
CA PHE A 50 -8.40 -3.83 -14.56
C PHE A 50 -8.07 -2.96 -13.34
N LYS A 51 -8.95 -2.97 -12.35
CA LYS A 51 -8.72 -2.37 -11.04
C LYS A 51 -8.78 -3.45 -9.98
N VAL A 52 -7.77 -3.43 -9.12
CA VAL A 52 -7.72 -4.24 -7.89
C VAL A 52 -8.08 -3.38 -6.68
#